data_AF-A0A933QB76-F1
#
_entry.id   AF-A0A933QB76-F1
#
_cell.length_a   1.000
_cell.length_b   1.000
_cell.length_c   1.000
_cell.angle_alpha   90.00
_cell.angle_beta   90.00
_cell.angle_gamma   90.00
#
_symmetry.space_group_name_H-M   'P 1'
#
loop_
_entity.id
_entity.type
_entity.pdbx_description
1 polymer ?
#
loop_
_entity_poly.entity_id
_entity_poly.type
_entity_poly.pdbx_seq_one_letter_code
_entity_poly.pdbx_strand_id
1 'polypeptide(L)'
;MLTKNDLKAIKQIINDTALTKDDGKNFATKDDLKLFATKDDLKQFATKDDLKSLASKDDLKNFATKDDLKPLATKKDLKKLEKRLDKKFTDLFDYIDKDVMKTSKRVKIIEQILHIPAVS
;
A
#
# COMPACT_ATOMS: atom_id res chain seq x y z
N MET A 1 -7.70 -42.92 77.04
CA MET A 1 -6.50 -42.09 77.35
C MET A 1 -5.54 -42.21 76.19
N LEU A 2 -4.94 -41.11 75.74
CA LEU A 2 -3.85 -41.17 74.74
C LEU A 2 -2.58 -41.74 75.37
N THR A 3 -1.88 -42.60 74.63
CA THR A 3 -0.63 -43.23 75.04
C THR A 3 0.58 -42.38 74.63
N LYS A 4 1.76 -42.69 75.20
CA LYS A 4 3.03 -42.04 74.78
C LYS A 4 3.34 -42.25 73.30
N ASN A 5 2.89 -43.37 72.73
CA ASN A 5 3.08 -43.66 71.30
C ASN A 5 2.18 -42.78 70.43
N ASP A 6 0.95 -42.52 70.85
CA ASP A 6 0.04 -41.59 70.16
C ASP A 6 0.63 -40.17 70.15
N LEU A 7 1.20 -39.72 71.27
CA LEU A 7 1.90 -38.43 71.37
C LEU A 7 3.14 -38.36 70.47
N LYS A 8 3.88 -39.47 70.30
CA LYS A 8 5.05 -39.54 69.41
C LYS A 8 4.64 -39.49 67.94
N ALA A 9 3.57 -40.19 67.58
CA ALA A 9 3.01 -40.18 66.22
C ALA A 9 2.50 -38.79 65.84
N ILE A 10 1.78 -38.11 66.74
CA ILE A 10 1.29 -36.73 66.54
C ILE A 10 2.47 -35.77 66.30
N LYS A 11 3.55 -35.86 67.09
CA LYS A 11 4.74 -35.02 66.89
C LYS A 11 5.40 -35.27 65.53
N GLN A 12 5.47 -36.52 65.08
CA GLN A 12 6.06 -36.86 63.79
C GLN A 12 5.24 -36.28 62.64
N ILE A 13 3.91 -36.46 62.67
CA ILE A 13 3.00 -35.90 61.65
C ILE A 13 3.12 -34.38 61.58
N ILE A 14 3.21 -33.69 62.73
CA ILE A 14 3.40 -32.24 62.76
C ILE A 14 4.72 -31.85 62.10
N ASN A 15 5.81 -32.56 62.36
CA ASN A 15 7.10 -32.25 61.74
C ASN A 15 7.13 -32.54 60.23
N ASP A 16 6.42 -33.58 59.78
CA ASP A 16 6.39 -33.98 58.37
C ASP A 16 5.42 -33.12 57.53
N THR A 17 4.47 -32.42 58.15
CA THR A 17 3.44 -31.62 57.46
C THR A 17 3.54 -30.12 57.69
N ALA A 18 4.19 -29.68 58.77
CA ALA A 18 4.39 -28.27 59.03
C ALA A 18 5.51 -27.72 58.14
N LEU A 19 5.20 -26.65 57.41
CA LEU A 19 6.23 -25.84 56.76
C LEU A 19 7.21 -25.32 57.82
N THR A 20 8.47 -25.61 57.61
CA THR A 20 9.59 -25.17 58.42
C THR A 20 10.08 -23.79 57.95
N LYS A 21 10.90 -23.14 58.76
CA LYS A 21 11.60 -21.91 58.34
C LYS A 21 12.52 -22.15 57.15
N ASP A 22 13.02 -23.38 56.96
CA ASP A 22 13.89 -23.74 55.85
C ASP A 22 13.09 -23.87 54.54
N ASP A 23 11.85 -24.35 54.59
CA ASP A 23 10.94 -24.35 53.42
C ASP A 23 10.65 -22.93 52.91
N GLY A 24 10.65 -21.96 53.83
CA GLY A 24 10.53 -20.52 53.56
C GLY A 24 11.66 -19.94 52.67
N LYS A 25 12.86 -20.53 52.68
CA LYS A 25 14.05 -20.00 51.99
C LYS A 25 13.97 -20.13 50.47
N ASN A 26 13.12 -21.02 49.96
CA ASN A 26 12.90 -21.22 48.54
C ASN A 26 11.80 -20.31 47.96
N PHE A 27 11.11 -19.53 48.80
CA PHE A 27 10.15 -18.53 48.33
C PHE A 27 10.86 -17.24 47.92
N ALA A 28 10.33 -16.60 46.88
CA ALA A 28 10.78 -15.27 46.49
C ALA A 28 10.64 -14.28 47.65
N THR A 29 11.72 -13.57 47.92
CA THR A 29 11.79 -12.50 48.90
C THR A 29 11.31 -11.18 48.30
N LYS A 30 11.10 -10.18 49.16
CA LYS A 30 10.80 -8.82 48.68
C LYS A 30 11.95 -8.23 47.84
N ASP A 31 13.19 -8.67 48.06
CA ASP A 31 14.34 -8.19 47.30
C ASP A 31 14.40 -8.81 45.90
N ASP A 32 13.97 -10.07 45.74
CA ASP A 32 13.85 -10.72 44.43
C ASP A 32 12.84 -9.99 43.52
N LEU A 33 11.80 -9.39 44.11
CA LEU A 33 10.78 -8.64 43.37
C LEU A 33 11.25 -7.25 42.90
N LYS A 34 12.34 -6.70 43.46
CA LYS A 34 12.87 -5.38 43.06
C LYS A 34 13.52 -5.38 41.67
N LEU A 35 13.84 -6.56 41.13
CA LEU A 35 14.40 -6.71 39.78
C LEU A 35 13.33 -6.58 38.68
N PHE A 36 12.05 -6.61 39.03
CA PHE A 36 10.97 -6.42 38.07
C PHE A 36 10.68 -4.94 37.83
N ALA A 37 10.32 -4.63 36.59
CA ALA A 37 9.89 -3.29 36.21
C ALA A 37 8.72 -2.82 37.09
N THR A 38 8.86 -1.60 37.59
CA THR A 38 7.87 -0.88 38.37
C THR A 38 6.91 -0.14 37.46
N LYS A 39 5.83 0.40 38.04
CA LYS A 39 4.91 1.28 37.31
C LYS A 39 5.59 2.57 36.86
N ASP A 40 6.64 3.02 37.56
CA ASP A 40 7.38 4.22 37.19
C ASP A 40 8.26 3.99 35.96
N ASP A 41 8.79 2.77 35.78
CA ASP A 41 9.55 2.38 34.59
C ASP A 41 8.70 2.41 33.31
N LEU A 42 7.37 2.36 33.42
CA LEU A 42 6.45 2.45 32.28
C LEU A 42 6.15 3.90 31.86
N LYS A 43 6.43 4.90 32.73
CA LYS A 43 6.12 6.32 32.44
C LYS A 43 7.02 6.94 31.37
N GLN A 44 8.17 6.32 31.08
CA GLN A 44 9.10 6.78 30.04
C GLN A 44 8.64 6.43 28.61
N PHE A 45 7.62 5.57 28.47
CA PHE A 45 7.10 5.17 27.17
C PHE A 45 6.03 6.14 26.68
N ALA A 46 6.01 6.38 25.37
CA ALA A 46 4.98 7.18 24.72
C ALA A 46 3.60 6.58 24.98
N THR A 47 2.68 7.44 25.37
CA THR A 47 1.28 7.15 25.61
C THR A 47 0.47 7.30 24.31
N LYS A 48 -0.78 6.86 24.35
CA LYS A 48 -1.72 7.12 23.25
C LYS A 48 -1.97 8.61 23.03
N ASP A 49 -1.83 9.43 24.06
CA ASP A 49 -2.01 10.87 23.96
C ASP A 49 -0.84 11.54 23.23
N ASP A 50 0.38 11.04 23.40
CA ASP A 50 1.57 11.52 22.68
C ASP A 50 1.48 11.28 21.16
N LEU A 51 0.67 10.31 20.73
CA LEU A 51 0.44 10.00 19.33
C LEU A 51 -0.66 10.87 18.68
N LYS A 52 -1.44 11.64 19.46
CA LYS A 52 -2.53 12.48 18.92
C LYS A 52 -2.06 13.64 18.06
N SER A 53 -0.83 14.11 18.28
CA SER A 53 -0.19 15.15 17.46
C SER A 53 0.55 14.60 16.24
N LEU A 54 0.63 13.28 16.07
CA LEU A 54 1.13 12.68 14.84
C LEU A 54 0.04 12.77 13.78
N ALA A 55 0.39 13.37 12.64
CA ALA A 55 -0.46 13.66 11.47
C ALA A 55 -1.86 13.01 11.49
N SER A 56 -2.87 13.86 11.59
CA SER A 56 -4.28 13.52 11.51
C SER A 56 -4.72 13.25 10.08
N LYS A 57 -5.90 12.62 9.93
CA LYS A 57 -6.55 12.50 8.61
C LYS A 57 -6.88 13.86 7.99
N ASP A 58 -7.01 14.91 8.81
CA ASP A 58 -7.30 16.26 8.34
C ASP A 58 -6.08 16.88 7.65
N ASP A 59 -4.86 16.51 8.07
CA ASP A 59 -3.62 16.95 7.43
C ASP A 59 -3.49 16.45 5.98
N LEU A 60 -4.20 15.35 5.65
CA LEU A 60 -4.21 14.78 4.30
C LEU A 60 -5.25 15.42 3.37
N LYS A 61 -6.20 16.23 3.88
CA LYS A 61 -7.29 16.81 3.08
C LYS A 61 -6.82 17.80 2.01
N ASN A 62 -5.66 18.43 2.22
CA ASN A 62 -5.10 19.40 1.28
C ASN A 62 -4.26 18.77 0.17
N PHE A 63 -4.10 17.43 0.16
CA PHE A 63 -3.37 16.73 -0.88
C PHE A 63 -4.27 16.38 -2.06
N ALA A 64 -3.71 16.44 -3.26
CA ALA A 64 -4.41 16.02 -4.47
C ALA A 64 -4.86 14.56 -4.36
N THR A 65 -6.12 14.34 -4.73
CA THR A 65 -6.81 13.07 -4.72
C THR A 65 -6.83 12.44 -6.12
N LYS A 66 -7.25 11.18 -6.20
CA LYS A 66 -7.48 10.53 -7.49
C LYS A 66 -8.59 11.20 -8.30
N ASP A 67 -9.51 11.90 -7.64
CA ASP A 67 -10.61 12.59 -8.31
C ASP A 67 -10.12 13.86 -9.02
N ASP A 68 -9.08 14.51 -8.51
CA ASP A 68 -8.43 15.66 -9.15
C ASP A 68 -7.74 15.29 -10.47
N LEU A 69 -7.49 13.99 -10.71
CA LEU A 69 -6.91 13.47 -11.95
C LEU A 69 -7.96 13.11 -13.01
N LYS A 70 -9.25 12.98 -12.65
CA LYS A 70 -10.34 12.66 -13.59
C LYS A 70 -10.49 13.65 -14.76
N PRO A 71 -10.32 14.97 -14.60
CA PRO A 71 -10.44 15.90 -15.73
C PRO A 71 -9.27 15.83 -16.72
N LEU A 72 -8.19 15.11 -16.40
CA LEU A 72 -7.04 14.98 -17.31
C LEU A 72 -7.35 14.02 -18.46
N ALA A 73 -6.82 14.35 -19.64
CA ALA A 73 -6.95 13.51 -20.83
C ALA A 73 -6.38 12.11 -20.56
N THR A 74 -7.18 11.08 -20.87
CA THR A 74 -6.80 9.69 -20.63
C THR A 74 -6.11 9.09 -21.86
N LYS A 75 -5.46 7.94 -21.67
CA LYS A 75 -4.93 7.13 -22.78
C LYS A 75 -6.01 6.78 -23.81
N LYS A 76 -7.26 6.64 -23.40
CA LYS A 76 -8.39 6.36 -24.32
C LYS A 76 -8.71 7.56 -25.20
N ASP A 77 -8.62 8.76 -24.65
CA ASP A 77 -8.85 10.00 -25.40
C ASP A 77 -7.77 10.21 -26.46
N LEU A 78 -6.51 9.95 -26.11
CA LEU A 78 -5.39 9.98 -27.06
C LEU A 78 -5.58 8.98 -28.19
N LYS A 79 -5.95 7.73 -27.89
CA LYS A 79 -6.25 6.71 -28.93
C LYS A 79 -7.41 7.12 -29.85
N LYS A 80 -8.42 7.82 -29.31
CA LYS A 80 -9.54 8.34 -30.12
C LYS A 80 -9.06 9.45 -31.05
N LEU A 81 -8.17 10.32 -30.56
CA LEU A 81 -7.58 11.39 -31.37
C LEU A 81 -6.70 10.82 -32.49
N GLU A 82 -5.83 9.86 -32.18
CA GLU A 82 -4.98 9.13 -33.14
C GLU A 82 -5.81 8.55 -34.29
N LYS A 83 -6.86 7.76 -33.98
CA LYS A 83 -7.76 7.22 -35.00
C LYS A 83 -8.45 8.27 -35.85
N ARG A 84 -8.81 9.42 -35.26
CA ARG A 84 -9.42 10.54 -36.00
C ARG A 84 -8.42 11.20 -36.93
N LEU A 85 -7.16 11.31 -36.53
CA LEU A 85 -6.09 11.84 -37.36
C LEU A 85 -5.80 10.89 -38.52
N ASP A 86 -5.60 9.60 -38.25
CA ASP A 86 -5.36 8.59 -39.28
C ASP A 86 -6.45 8.61 -40.34
N LYS A 87 -7.72 8.60 -39.93
CA LYS A 87 -8.85 8.69 -40.86
C LYS A 87 -8.79 9.96 -41.71
N LYS A 88 -8.53 11.12 -41.09
CA LYS A 88 -8.43 12.39 -41.82
C LYS A 88 -7.28 12.39 -42.82
N PHE A 89 -6.15 11.78 -42.48
CA PHE A 89 -5.03 11.65 -43.41
C PHE A 89 -5.36 10.71 -44.56
N THR A 90 -5.95 9.54 -44.31
CA THR A 90 -6.41 8.62 -45.36
C THR A 90 -7.41 9.30 -46.30
N ASP A 91 -8.44 9.95 -45.75
CA ASP A 91 -9.45 10.65 -46.55
C ASP A 91 -8.82 11.75 -47.43
N LEU A 92 -7.81 12.45 -46.92
CA LEU A 92 -7.08 13.48 -47.65
C LEU A 92 -6.23 12.89 -48.80
N PHE A 93 -5.49 11.80 -48.54
CA PHE A 93 -4.68 11.14 -49.56
C PHE A 93 -5.56 10.58 -50.68
N ASP A 94 -6.67 9.91 -50.34
CA ASP A 94 -7.63 9.39 -51.32
C ASP A 94 -8.22 10.50 -52.20
N TYR A 95 -8.49 11.67 -51.60
CA TYR A 95 -8.98 12.84 -52.33
C TYR A 95 -7.92 13.36 -53.31
N ILE A 96 -6.67 13.54 -52.84
CA ILE A 96 -5.55 14.02 -53.66
C ILE A 96 -5.28 13.04 -54.81
N ASP A 97 -5.22 11.74 -54.54
CA ASP A 97 -4.96 10.71 -55.57
C ASP A 97 -6.02 10.75 -56.68
N LYS A 98 -7.30 10.89 -56.32
CA LYS A 98 -8.37 11.04 -57.31
C LYS A 98 -8.18 12.27 -58.19
N ASP A 99 -7.82 13.41 -57.61
CA ASP A 99 -7.64 14.66 -58.36
C ASP A 99 -6.36 14.65 -59.21
N VAL A 100 -5.27 14.05 -58.71
CA VAL A 100 -4.03 13.81 -59.47
C VAL A 100 -4.30 12.88 -60.65
N MET A 101 -5.06 11.79 -60.45
CA MET A 101 -5.42 10.86 -61.53
C MET A 101 -6.30 11.51 -62.61
N LYS A 102 -7.26 12.37 -62.23
CA LYS A 102 -8.04 13.15 -63.20
C LYS A 102 -7.13 14.10 -63.99
N THR A 103 -6.23 14.79 -63.30
CA THR A 103 -5.29 15.74 -63.93
C THR A 103 -4.34 15.01 -64.87
N SER A 104 -3.77 13.88 -64.46
CA SER A 104 -2.90 13.04 -65.30
C SER A 104 -3.62 12.56 -66.56
N LYS A 105 -4.89 12.14 -66.46
CA LYS A 105 -5.69 11.77 -67.65
C LYS A 105 -5.87 12.96 -68.60
N ARG A 106 -6.18 14.15 -68.07
CA ARG A 106 -6.33 15.36 -68.90
C ARG A 106 -5.02 15.73 -69.59
N VAL A 107 -3.89 15.65 -68.88
CA VAL A 107 -2.55 15.91 -69.44
C VAL A 107 -2.24 14.92 -70.57
N LYS A 108 -2.45 13.62 -70.37
CA LYS A 108 -2.25 12.60 -71.42
C LYS A 108 -3.05 12.88 -72.69
N ILE A 109 -4.30 13.31 -72.55
CA ILE A 109 -5.14 13.68 -73.69
C ILE A 109 -4.55 14.89 -74.43
N ILE A 110 -4.08 15.91 -73.70
CA ILE A 110 -3.47 17.11 -74.30
C ILE A 110 -2.16 16.75 -75.02
N GLU A 111 -1.30 15.94 -74.40
CA GLU A 111 -0.04 15.47 -75.02
C GLU A 111 -0.30 14.75 -76.34
N GLN A 112 -1.33 13.88 -76.39
CA GLN A 112 -1.74 13.18 -77.61
C GLN A 112 -2.22 14.13 -78.70
N ILE A 113 -3.08 15.11 -78.37
CA ILE A 113 -3.60 16.09 -79.33
C ILE A 113 -2.47 16.95 -79.92
N LEU A 114 -1.52 17.35 -79.07
CA LEU A 114 -0.41 18.24 -79.45
C LEU A 114 0.81 17.48 -80.01
N HIS A 115 0.77 16.15 -80.09
CA HIS A 115 1.90 15.31 -80.50
C HIS A 115 3.17 15.56 -79.65
N ILE A 116 3.01 15.85 -78.36
CA ILE A 116 4.12 16.05 -77.43
C ILE A 116 4.62 14.68 -76.95
N PRO A 117 5.93 14.39 -77.02
CA PRO A 117 6.47 13.12 -76.51
C PRO A 117 6.33 13.04 -74.98
N ALA A 118 5.98 11.86 -74.47
CA ALA A 118 5.80 11.65 -73.04
C ALA A 118 7.08 11.98 -72.25
N VAL A 119 6.92 12.70 -71.14
CA VAL A 119 8.01 12.94 -70.20
C VAL A 119 8.22 11.67 -69.38
N SER A 120 9.38 11.03 -69.55
CA SER A 120 9.82 9.84 -68.80
C SER A 120 10.03 10.13 -67.32
#